data_AF-A0A8J6IFL1-F1
#
_entry.id   AF-A0A8J6IFL1-F1
#
_cell.length_a   1.000
_cell.length_b   1.000
_cell.length_c   1.000
_cell.angle_alpha   90.00
_cell.angle_beta   90.00
_cell.angle_gamma   90.00
#
_symmetry.space_group_name_H-M   'P 1'
#
loop_
_entity.id
_entity.type
_entity.pdbx_description
1 polymer ?
#
loop_
_entity_poly.entity_id
_entity_poly.type
_entity_poly.pdbx_seq_one_letter_code
_entity_poly.pdbx_strand_id
1 'polypeptide(L)'
;MTPTFVRPACPDDLLTAAGQGDLDAFGAFYDRTVALIFPLLQCSLGDTPRACAATERVYVWMWAAAPDFRARSQCAYALLLAAARREITEDLCLSSPRDGAGAGDLAPRRVS
;
A
#
# COMPACT_ATOMS: atom_id res chain seq x y z
N MET A 1 -14.08 -30.32 -26.06
CA MET A 1 -13.57 -29.45 -24.98
C MET A 1 -13.76 -28.01 -25.41
N THR A 2 -14.84 -27.38 -24.97
CA THR A 2 -15.07 -25.95 -25.17
C THR A 2 -14.14 -25.21 -24.21
N PRO A 3 -13.30 -24.27 -24.65
CA PRO A 3 -12.57 -23.43 -23.72
C PRO A 3 -13.60 -22.62 -22.94
N THR A 4 -13.72 -22.87 -21.64
CA THR A 4 -14.43 -21.97 -20.74
C THR A 4 -13.68 -20.65 -20.76
N PHE A 5 -14.27 -19.67 -21.43
CA PHE A 5 -13.77 -18.30 -21.38
C PHE A 5 -14.03 -17.80 -19.96
N VAL A 6 -13.03 -17.95 -19.08
CA VAL A 6 -13.05 -17.31 -17.77
C VAL A 6 -13.05 -15.82 -18.04
N ARG A 7 -14.20 -15.17 -17.82
CA ARG A 7 -14.26 -13.71 -17.86
C ARG A 7 -13.22 -13.20 -16.86
N PRO A 8 -12.30 -12.30 -17.25
CA PRO A 8 -11.29 -11.82 -16.33
C PRO A 8 -12.02 -11.14 -15.16
N ALA A 9 -11.99 -11.77 -13.99
CA ALA A 9 -12.71 -11.31 -12.81
C ALA A 9 -12.24 -9.88 -12.49
N CYS A 10 -13.19 -8.96 -12.31
CA CYS A 10 -12.82 -7.60 -11.95
C CYS A 10 -12.19 -7.61 -10.54
N PRO A 11 -11.33 -6.63 -10.20
CA PRO A 11 -10.71 -6.59 -8.88
C PRO A 11 -11.71 -6.58 -7.72
N ASP A 12 -12.92 -6.03 -7.92
CA ASP A 12 -13.99 -6.04 -6.93
C ASP A 12 -14.52 -7.47 -6.67
N ASP A 13 -14.72 -8.26 -7.73
CA ASP A 13 -15.14 -9.67 -7.63
C ASP A 13 -14.06 -10.51 -6.94
N LEU A 14 -12.80 -10.31 -7.32
CA LEU A 14 -11.65 -11.02 -6.75
C LEU A 14 -11.48 -10.73 -5.25
N LEU A 15 -11.59 -9.46 -4.84
CA LEU A 15 -11.48 -9.09 -3.43
C LEU A 15 -12.68 -9.57 -2.61
N THR A 16 -13.88 -9.60 -3.21
CA THR A 16 -15.08 -10.17 -2.58
C THR A 16 -14.91 -11.68 -2.33
N ALA A 17 -14.39 -12.42 -3.31
CA ALA A 17 -14.10 -13.85 -3.17
C ALA A 17 -13.00 -14.12 -2.13
N ALA A 18 -11.94 -13.31 -2.13
CA ALA A 18 -10.89 -13.36 -1.11
C ALA A 18 -11.45 -13.17 0.31
N GLY A 19 -12.42 -12.27 0.49
CA GLY A 19 -13.12 -12.07 1.76
C GLY A 19 -13.91 -13.28 2.26
N GLN A 20 -14.17 -14.28 1.40
CA GLN A 20 -14.79 -15.57 1.75
C GLN A 20 -13.76 -16.69 1.96
N GLY A 21 -12.46 -16.37 1.91
CA GLY A 21 -11.37 -17.33 2.11
C GLY A 21 -10.77 -17.90 0.81
N ASP A 22 -11.13 -17.39 -0.36
CA ASP A 22 -10.53 -17.79 -1.63
C ASP A 22 -9.13 -17.18 -1.80
N LEU A 23 -8.11 -17.98 -1.50
CA LEU A 23 -6.71 -17.55 -1.59
C LEU A 23 -6.26 -17.30 -3.05
N ASP A 24 -6.75 -18.10 -3.99
CA ASP A 24 -6.41 -17.97 -5.41
C ASP A 24 -6.99 -16.67 -5.98
N ALA A 25 -8.20 -16.29 -5.56
CA ALA A 25 -8.80 -15.02 -5.92
C ALA A 25 -7.96 -13.83 -5.42
N PHE A 26 -7.37 -13.92 -4.22
CA PHE A 26 -6.48 -12.89 -3.73
C PHE A 26 -5.14 -12.85 -4.46
N GLY A 27 -4.58 -14.01 -4.82
CA GLY A 27 -3.42 -14.08 -5.69
C GLY A 27 -3.67 -13.38 -7.04
N ALA A 28 -4.81 -13.67 -7.67
CA ALA A 28 -5.21 -13.01 -8.91
C ALA A 28 -5.47 -11.50 -8.72
N PHE A 29 -5.98 -11.07 -7.56
CA PHE A 29 -6.10 -9.66 -7.22
C PHE A 29 -4.73 -8.98 -7.16
N TYR A 30 -3.77 -9.60 -6.47
CA TYR A 30 -2.38 -9.12 -6.37
C TYR A 30 -1.74 -9.01 -7.75
N ASP A 31 -1.74 -10.08 -8.55
CA ASP A 31 -1.09 -10.12 -9.87
C ASP A 31 -1.63 -9.02 -10.79
N ARG A 32 -2.94 -8.75 -10.71
CA ARG A 32 -3.60 -7.74 -11.54
C ARG A 32 -3.31 -6.30 -11.11
N THR A 33 -3.00 -6.08 -9.84
CA THR A 33 -2.93 -4.73 -9.26
C THR A 33 -1.53 -4.30 -8.86
N VAL A 34 -0.59 -5.23 -8.67
CA VAL A 34 0.80 -4.92 -8.27
C VAL A 34 1.55 -4.12 -9.31
N ALA A 35 1.28 -4.36 -10.60
CA ALA A 35 1.86 -3.60 -11.71
C ALA A 35 1.49 -2.10 -11.68
N LEU A 36 0.42 -1.72 -10.98
CA LEU A 36 0.05 -0.33 -10.73
C LEU A 36 0.67 0.21 -9.43
N ILE A 37 0.62 -0.60 -8.36
CA ILE A 37 0.97 -0.13 -7.01
C ILE A 37 2.47 -0.07 -6.77
N PHE A 38 3.24 -1.06 -7.23
CA PHE A 38 4.68 -1.08 -6.98
C PHE A 38 5.40 0.13 -7.60
N PRO A 39 5.19 0.49 -8.88
CA PRO A 39 5.81 1.68 -9.46
C PRO A 39 5.38 2.97 -8.75
N LEU A 40 4.11 3.08 -8.32
CA LEU A 40 3.63 4.23 -7.57
C LEU A 40 4.40 4.41 -6.26
N LEU A 41 4.57 3.32 -5.50
CA LEU A 41 5.32 3.34 -4.24
C LEU A 41 6.81 3.61 -4.49
N GLN A 42 7.39 3.01 -5.52
CA GLN A 42 8.79 3.22 -5.89
C GLN A 42 9.08 4.68 -6.26
N CYS A 43 8.22 5.31 -7.06
CA CYS A 43 8.35 6.73 -7.41
C CYS A 43 8.16 7.65 -6.19
N SER A 44 7.35 7.24 -5.21
CA SER A 44 7.04 8.06 -4.03
C SER A 44 8.10 7.94 -2.93
N LEU A 45 8.66 6.75 -2.73
CA LEU A 45 9.60 6.45 -1.64
C LEU A 45 11.07 6.54 -2.07
N GLY A 46 11.35 6.52 -3.38
CA GLY A 46 12.67 6.80 -3.95
C GLY A 46 13.63 5.62 -3.98
N ASP A 47 13.36 4.53 -3.28
CA ASP A 47 14.16 3.31 -3.34
C ASP A 47 13.31 2.02 -3.36
N THR A 48 13.91 0.98 -3.96
CA THR A 48 13.28 -0.33 -4.14
C THR A 48 13.01 -1.06 -2.82
N PRO A 49 13.94 -1.12 -1.83
CA PRO A 49 13.68 -1.80 -0.57
C PRO A 49 12.45 -1.25 0.18
N ARG A 50 12.29 0.08 0.28
CA ARG A 50 11.12 0.69 0.91
C ARG A 50 9.86 0.42 0.12
N ALA A 51 9.91 0.49 -1.21
CA ALA A 51 8.77 0.19 -2.07
C ALA A 51 8.29 -1.26 -1.93
N CYS A 52 9.20 -2.25 -1.86
CA CYS A 52 8.85 -3.64 -1.61
C CYS A 52 8.13 -3.80 -0.26
N ALA A 53 8.74 -3.28 0.82
CA ALA A 53 8.17 -3.40 2.16
C ALA A 53 6.79 -2.70 2.27
N ALA A 54 6.64 -1.53 1.64
CA ALA A 54 5.35 -0.83 1.58
C ALA A 54 4.31 -1.62 0.77
N THR A 55 4.70 -2.22 -0.35
CA THR A 55 3.81 -3.04 -1.18
C THR A 55 3.27 -4.21 -0.37
N GLU A 56 4.13 -4.93 0.35
CA GLU A 56 3.71 -6.03 1.23
C GLU A 56 2.69 -5.57 2.28
N ARG A 57 2.95 -4.46 2.98
CA ARG A 57 2.01 -3.92 3.98
C ARG A 57 0.67 -3.53 3.38
N VAL A 58 0.66 -2.93 2.19
CA VAL A 58 -0.58 -2.64 1.45
C VAL A 58 -1.39 -3.91 1.23
N TYR A 59 -0.78 -4.97 0.68
CA TYR A 59 -1.52 -6.20 0.39
C TYR A 59 -1.92 -6.98 1.63
N VAL A 60 -1.09 -7.00 2.67
CA VAL A 60 -1.48 -7.58 3.98
C VAL A 60 -2.69 -6.86 4.54
N TRP A 61 -2.72 -5.53 4.46
CA TRP A 61 -3.88 -4.74 4.89
C TRP A 61 -5.11 -5.02 4.02
N MET A 62 -4.94 -5.12 2.70
CA MET A 62 -6.05 -5.46 1.78
C MET A 62 -6.63 -6.85 2.06
N TRP A 63 -5.79 -7.84 2.35
CA TRP A 63 -6.23 -9.18 2.76
C TRP A 63 -7.04 -9.11 4.06
N ALA A 64 -6.53 -8.40 5.07
CA ALA A 64 -7.22 -8.23 6.35
C ALA A 64 -8.56 -7.49 6.22
N ALA A 65 -8.68 -6.56 5.26
CA ALA A 65 -9.90 -5.81 5.00
C ALA A 65 -10.90 -6.54 4.07
N ALA A 66 -10.47 -7.59 3.36
CA ALA A 66 -11.31 -8.28 2.37
C ALA A 66 -12.64 -8.82 2.92
N PRO A 67 -12.73 -9.41 4.13
CA PRO A 67 -14.00 -9.91 4.69
C PRO A 67 -15.08 -8.82 4.84
N ASP A 68 -14.68 -7.57 5.02
CA ASP A 68 -15.57 -6.42 5.20
C ASP A 68 -15.88 -5.70 3.88
N PHE A 69 -15.18 -6.03 2.80
CA PHE A 69 -15.38 -5.41 1.50
C PHE A 69 -16.76 -5.71 0.91
N ARG A 70 -17.42 -4.69 0.38
CA ARG A 70 -18.73 -4.79 -0.30
C ARG A 70 -18.68 -4.07 -1.64
N ALA A 71 -18.56 -4.85 -2.73
CA ALA A 71 -18.51 -4.33 -4.11
C ALA A 71 -19.71 -3.47 -4.54
N ARG A 72 -20.85 -3.55 -3.83
CA ARG A 72 -22.03 -2.70 -4.09
C ARG A 72 -21.84 -1.23 -3.68
N SER A 73 -20.94 -0.96 -2.74
CA SER A 73 -20.74 0.38 -2.15
C SER A 73 -19.29 0.83 -2.11
N GLN A 74 -18.35 -0.03 -2.49
CA GLN A 74 -16.92 0.22 -2.44
C GLN A 74 -16.26 -0.23 -3.74
N CYS A 75 -15.11 0.37 -4.06
CA CYS A 75 -14.27 0.00 -5.20
C CYS A 75 -12.92 -0.50 -4.67
N ALA A 76 -12.48 -1.67 -5.11
CA ALA A 76 -11.24 -2.30 -4.66
C ALA A 76 -10.02 -1.45 -5.02
N TYR A 77 -10.01 -0.83 -6.21
CA TYR A 77 -8.95 0.12 -6.60
C TYR A 77 -8.89 1.33 -5.68
N ALA A 78 -10.04 1.90 -5.30
CA ALA A 78 -10.07 3.06 -4.42
C ALA A 78 -9.52 2.73 -3.03
N LEU A 79 -9.88 1.56 -2.47
CA LEU A 79 -9.32 1.07 -1.21
C LEU A 79 -7.82 0.79 -1.31
N LEU A 80 -7.38 0.17 -2.40
CA LEU A 80 -5.98 -0.13 -2.64
C LEU A 80 -5.13 1.15 -2.74
N LEU A 81 -5.62 2.17 -3.47
CA LEU A 81 -4.96 3.46 -3.56
C LEU A 81 -4.97 4.21 -2.22
N ALA A 82 -6.05 4.10 -1.43
CA ALA A 82 -6.10 4.67 -0.09
C ALA A 82 -5.06 4.02 0.84
N ALA A 83 -4.91 2.69 0.77
CA ALA A 83 -3.88 1.95 1.50
C ALA A 83 -2.47 2.37 1.07
N ALA A 84 -2.20 2.44 -0.23
CA ALA A 84 -0.91 2.91 -0.76
C ALA A 84 -0.59 4.35 -0.31
N ARG A 85 -1.58 5.26 -0.37
CA ARG A 85 -1.41 6.64 0.09
C ARG A 85 -1.07 6.72 1.57
N ARG A 86 -1.73 5.90 2.38
CA ARG A 86 -1.49 5.81 3.82
C ARG A 86 -0.04 5.40 4.09
N GLU A 87 0.44 4.34 3.44
CA GLU A 87 1.83 3.86 3.57
C GLU A 87 2.85 4.91 3.15
N ILE A 88 2.61 5.61 2.02
CA ILE A 88 3.48 6.71 1.59
C ILE A 88 3.56 7.80 2.67
N THR A 89 2.41 8.17 3.23
CA THR A 89 2.35 9.22 4.26
C THR A 89 3.07 8.79 5.53
N GLU A 90 2.82 7.56 6.01
CA GLU A 90 3.46 7.03 7.21
C GLU A 90 4.98 6.96 7.04
N ASP A 91 5.47 6.44 5.91
CA ASP A 91 6.89 6.27 5.64
C ASP A 91 7.63 7.61 5.48
N LEU A 92 7.02 8.59 4.80
CA LEU A 92 7.56 9.95 4.68
C LEU A 92 7.59 10.69 6.03
N CYS A 93 6.56 10.55 6.85
CA CYS A 93 6.53 11.14 8.20
C CYS A 93 7.62 10.54 9.10
N LEU A 94 7.90 9.24 8.99
CA LEU A 94 8.96 8.57 9.75
C LEU A 94 10.36 8.92 9.22
N SER A 95 10.47 9.21 7.91
CA SER A 95 11.73 9.54 7.24
C SER A 95 12.08 11.02 7.28
N SER A 96 11.11 11.90 7.56
CA SER A 96 11.36 13.33 7.72
C SER A 96 12.38 13.54 8.84
N PRO A 97 13.46 14.31 8.62
CA PRO A 97 14.43 14.58 9.65
C PRO A 97 13.70 15.20 10.84
N ARG A 98 13.94 14.64 12.02
CA ARG A 98 13.52 15.20 13.29
C ARG A 98 14.34 16.47 13.52
N ASP A 99 13.97 17.56 12.85
CA ASP A 99 14.54 18.88 13.08
C ASP A 99 14.14 19.38 14.47
N GLY A 100 15.15 19.70 15.29
CA GLY A 100 14.96 20.38 16.57
C GLY A 100 15.45 19.64 17.82
N ALA A 101 16.64 19.06 17.81
CA ALA A 101 17.43 18.93 19.04
C ALA A 101 18.89 19.30 18.77
N GLY A 102 19.08 20.53 18.29
CA GLY A 102 20.33 21.26 18.47
C GLY A 102 20.53 21.56 19.97
N ALA A 103 21.00 20.57 20.71
CA ALA A 103 21.62 20.76 22.02
C ALA A 103 23.11 20.96 21.80
N GLY A 104 23.49 22.12 21.26
CA GLY A 104 24.90 22.35 20.95
C GLY A 104 25.21 23.69 20.33
N ASP A 105 24.64 24.80 20.82
CA ASP A 105 25.37 26.08 20.79
C ASP A 105 24.69 27.13 21.68
N LEU A 106 25.02 27.14 22.98
CA LEU A 106 24.83 28.34 23.80
C LEU A 106 26.00 28.46 24.80
N ALA A 107 27.21 28.60 24.27
CA ALA A 107 28.34 29.09 25.06
C ALA A 107 28.23 30.62 25.16
N PRO A 108 28.29 31.22 26.37
CA PRO A 108 28.24 32.67 26.50
C PRO A 108 29.53 33.28 25.93
N ARG A 109 29.38 34.14 24.91
CA ARG A 109 30.47 35.01 24.45
C ARG A 109 30.87 35.93 25.60
N ARG A 110 32.04 35.68 26.21
CA ARG A 110 32.71 36.68 27.05
C ARG A 110 33.17 37.81 26.13
N VAL A 111 32.58 38.99 26.32
CA VAL A 111 33.14 40.26 25.84
C VAL A 111 34.33 40.60 26.73
N SER A 112 35.41 41.02 26.09
CA SER A 112 36.71 41.37 26.66
C SER A 112 36.68 42.47 27.70
#